data_AF-A0A8C0QMK9-F1
#
_entry.id   AF-A0A8C0QMK9-F1
#
_cell.length_a   1.000
_cell.length_b   1.000
_cell.length_c   1.000
_cell.angle_alpha   90.00
_cell.angle_beta   90.00
_cell.angle_gamma   90.00
#
_symmetry.space_group_name_H-M   'P 1'
#
loop_
_entity.id
_entity.type
_entity.pdbx_description
1 polymer ?
#
loop_
_entity_poly.entity_id
_entity_poly.type
_entity_poly.pdbx_seq_one_letter_code
_entity_poly.pdbx_strand_id
1 'polypeptide(L)'
;LKLYCGTEHYCKFLNSRQQRGEKISAYIQRLERLLQRAVMRGAVTAEQMDQTRLAQVVRGTQYQNPILLHLRLRERQEHPPSYSQLIKEVREEEERQAASKCWEAQTLEPASTMPLPMASPPQSRPDACSLLEPLTPVLPSSQSV
;
A
#
# COMPACT_ATOMS: atom_id res chain seq x y z
N LEU A 1 43.40 -19.04 -14.92
CA LEU A 1 42.45 -18.79 -13.80
C LEU A 1 41.13 -18.22 -14.35
N LYS A 2 40.07 -19.03 -14.53
CA LYS A 2 38.72 -18.57 -14.96
C LYS A 2 37.59 -18.93 -13.99
N LEU A 3 37.89 -19.64 -12.90
CA LEU A 3 36.92 -20.26 -11.99
C LEU A 3 36.17 -19.28 -11.06
N TYR A 4 36.60 -18.02 -10.95
CA TYR A 4 36.01 -17.02 -10.04
C TYR A 4 34.95 -16.09 -10.67
N CYS A 5 34.80 -16.07 -12.00
CA CYS A 5 33.89 -15.12 -12.67
C CYS A 5 32.40 -15.50 -12.52
N GLY A 6 32.09 -16.81 -12.51
CA GLY A 6 30.74 -17.30 -12.27
C GLY A 6 30.30 -17.11 -10.82
N THR A 7 31.22 -17.34 -9.88
CA THR A 7 30.95 -17.15 -8.46
C THR A 7 30.76 -15.68 -8.10
N GLU A 8 31.42 -14.71 -8.74
CA GLU A 8 31.20 -13.28 -8.47
C GLU A 8 29.72 -12.85 -8.65
N HIS A 9 29.09 -13.25 -9.75
CA HIS A 9 27.68 -12.93 -10.02
C HIS A 9 26.73 -13.67 -9.06
N TYR A 10 27.07 -14.91 -8.70
CA TYR A 10 26.32 -15.69 -7.72
C TYR A 10 26.46 -15.14 -6.29
N CYS A 11 27.65 -14.70 -5.89
CA CYS A 11 27.89 -13.99 -4.62
C CYS A 11 27.13 -12.66 -4.57
N LYS A 12 27.09 -11.90 -5.68
CA LYS A 12 26.27 -10.68 -5.79
C LYS A 12 24.78 -11.00 -5.66
N PHE A 13 24.31 -12.10 -6.26
CA PHE A 13 22.95 -12.60 -6.12
C PHE A 13 22.62 -12.96 -4.66
N LEU A 14 23.45 -13.77 -4.00
CA LEU A 14 23.26 -14.20 -2.61
C LEU A 14 23.33 -13.04 -1.61
N ASN A 15 24.10 -11.98 -1.88
CA ASN A 15 24.17 -10.79 -1.03
C ASN A 15 23.12 -9.73 -1.36
N SER A 16 22.40 -9.86 -2.49
CA SER A 16 21.39 -8.90 -2.91
C SER A 16 20.15 -8.97 -2.03
N ARG A 17 19.82 -7.87 -1.36
CA ARG A 17 18.58 -7.66 -0.58
C ARG A 17 17.70 -6.58 -1.24
N GLN A 18 16.40 -6.61 -0.91
CA GLN A 18 15.46 -5.55 -1.24
C GLN A 18 15.90 -4.24 -0.58
N GLN A 19 15.98 -3.16 -1.36
CA GLN A 19 16.29 -1.83 -0.84
C GLN A 19 15.06 -1.17 -0.21
N ARG A 20 15.26 -0.20 0.69
CA ARG A 20 14.16 0.57 1.30
C ARG A 20 13.38 1.30 0.20
N GLY A 21 12.09 1.00 0.06
CA GLY A 21 11.23 1.57 -0.98
C GLY A 21 11.30 0.90 -2.35
N GLU A 22 12.17 -0.10 -2.55
CA GLU A 22 12.20 -0.90 -3.79
C GLU A 22 10.97 -1.81 -3.86
N LYS A 23 10.23 -1.77 -4.97
CA LYS A 23 9.14 -2.72 -5.26
C LYS A 23 9.69 -4.16 -5.30
N ILE A 24 8.88 -5.14 -4.87
CA ILE A 24 9.29 -6.56 -4.90
C ILE A 24 9.52 -7.00 -6.34
N SER A 25 8.67 -6.57 -7.28
CA SER A 25 8.86 -6.84 -8.71
C SER A 25 10.21 -6.31 -9.23
N ALA A 26 10.64 -5.11 -8.82
CA ALA A 26 11.94 -4.53 -9.19
C ALA A 26 13.12 -5.29 -8.57
N TYR A 27 12.99 -5.70 -7.30
CA TYR A 27 14.00 -6.53 -6.62
C TYR A 27 14.17 -7.90 -7.31
N ILE A 28 13.08 -8.59 -7.65
CA ILE A 28 13.11 -9.88 -8.36
C ILE A 28 13.76 -9.73 -9.74
N GLN A 29 13.42 -8.68 -10.50
CA GLN A 29 14.08 -8.39 -11.78
C GLN A 29 15.60 -8.15 -11.63
N ARG A 30 16.03 -7.53 -10.53
CA ARG A 30 17.46 -7.30 -10.23
C ARG A 30 18.17 -8.60 -9.85
N LEU A 31 17.52 -9.50 -9.12
CA LEU A 31 18.01 -10.86 -8.86
C LEU A 31 18.14 -11.68 -10.15
N GLU A 32 17.11 -11.67 -11.00
CA GLU A 32 17.08 -12.47 -12.24
C GLU A 32 18.26 -12.13 -13.17
N ARG A 33 18.59 -10.83 -13.33
CA ARG A 33 19.76 -10.40 -14.12
C ARG A 33 21.10 -10.90 -13.57
N LEU A 34 21.21 -11.11 -12.25
CA LEU A 34 22.42 -11.68 -11.63
C LEU A 34 22.45 -13.21 -11.78
N LEU A 35 21.29 -13.86 -11.61
CA LEU A 35 21.14 -15.30 -11.72
C LEU A 35 21.40 -15.80 -13.15
N GLN A 36 20.83 -15.13 -14.16
CA GLN A 36 21.10 -15.45 -15.58
C GLN A 36 22.60 -15.38 -15.90
N ARG A 37 23.31 -14.37 -15.39
CA ARG A 37 24.78 -14.27 -15.57
C ARG A 37 25.54 -15.36 -14.82
N ALA A 38 25.07 -15.80 -13.65
CA ALA A 38 25.65 -16.93 -12.94
C ALA A 38 25.48 -18.24 -13.72
N VAL A 39 24.29 -18.47 -14.31
CA VAL A 39 23.98 -19.64 -15.15
C VAL A 39 24.81 -19.65 -16.43
N MET A 40 24.91 -18.52 -17.15
CA MET A 40 25.79 -18.37 -18.32
C MET A 40 27.28 -18.62 -18.04
N ARG A 41 27.69 -18.58 -16.75
CA ARG A 41 29.05 -18.87 -16.30
C ARG A 41 29.20 -20.23 -15.61
N GLY A 42 28.15 -21.06 -15.61
CA GLY A 42 28.16 -22.41 -15.04
C GLY A 42 28.13 -22.47 -13.51
N ALA A 43 27.73 -21.39 -12.82
CA ALA A 43 27.67 -21.38 -11.35
C ALA A 43 26.32 -21.87 -10.77
N VAL A 44 25.27 -21.96 -11.58
CA VAL A 44 23.94 -22.50 -11.25
C VAL A 44 23.40 -23.21 -12.50
N THR A 45 22.70 -24.34 -12.36
CA THR A 45 22.05 -25.02 -13.49
C THR A 45 20.71 -24.35 -13.85
N ALA A 46 20.24 -24.51 -15.08
CA ALA A 46 18.95 -23.95 -15.51
C ALA A 46 17.77 -24.50 -14.66
N GLU A 47 17.81 -25.80 -14.35
CA GLU A 47 16.82 -26.51 -13.51
C GLU A 47 16.71 -25.92 -12.10
N GLN A 48 17.83 -25.46 -11.53
CA GLN A 48 17.88 -24.87 -10.18
C GLN A 48 17.52 -23.39 -10.15
N MET A 49 17.31 -22.73 -11.30
CA MET A 49 17.07 -21.27 -11.35
C MET A 49 15.84 -20.86 -10.55
N ASP A 50 14.71 -21.54 -10.74
CA ASP A 50 13.43 -21.13 -10.13
C ASP A 50 13.45 -21.33 -8.61
N GLN A 51 14.01 -22.44 -8.14
CA GLN A 51 14.22 -22.72 -6.71
C GLN A 51 15.19 -21.72 -6.06
N THR A 52 16.34 -21.49 -6.71
CA THR A 52 17.38 -20.55 -6.25
C THR A 52 16.81 -19.13 -6.17
N ARG A 53 16.05 -18.70 -7.18
CA ARG A 53 15.37 -17.40 -7.21
C ARG A 53 14.40 -17.26 -6.03
N LEU A 54 13.48 -18.21 -5.85
CA LEU A 54 12.47 -18.11 -4.80
C LEU A 54 13.11 -18.08 -3.40
N ALA A 55 14.09 -18.95 -3.14
CA ALA A 55 14.81 -18.97 -1.88
C ALA A 55 15.49 -17.63 -1.56
N GLN A 56 16.15 -17.00 -2.55
CA GLN A 56 16.77 -15.68 -2.35
C GLN A 56 15.73 -14.56 -2.22
N VAL A 57 14.58 -14.64 -2.90
CA VAL A 57 13.47 -13.69 -2.72
C VAL A 57 12.94 -13.75 -1.29
N VAL A 58 12.71 -14.96 -0.74
CA VAL A 58 12.27 -15.16 0.65
C VAL A 58 13.31 -14.64 1.65
N ARG A 59 14.61 -14.88 1.40
CA ARG A 59 15.72 -14.52 2.29
C ARG A 59 16.10 -13.04 2.25
N GLY A 60 16.03 -12.40 1.08
CA GLY A 60 16.49 -11.03 0.87
C GLY A 60 15.39 -9.96 0.92
N THR A 61 14.13 -10.37 1.04
CA THR A 61 12.97 -9.51 1.33
C THR A 61 12.74 -9.36 2.84
N GLN A 62 12.10 -8.27 3.26
CA GLN A 62 11.71 -8.05 4.66
C GLN A 62 10.72 -9.13 5.16
N TYR A 63 10.87 -9.57 6.42
CA TYR A 63 10.09 -10.69 6.95
C TYR A 63 8.57 -10.46 6.97
N GLN A 64 8.12 -9.22 7.23
CA GLN A 64 6.71 -8.85 7.30
C GLN A 64 6.19 -8.25 5.98
N ASN A 65 6.83 -8.51 4.84
CA ASN A 65 6.35 -7.98 3.57
C ASN A 65 4.98 -8.60 3.20
N PRO A 66 3.92 -7.78 3.01
CA PRO A 66 2.56 -8.29 2.84
C PRO A 66 2.38 -9.10 1.55
N ILE A 67 3.14 -8.81 0.49
CA ILE A 67 3.10 -9.54 -0.78
C ILE A 67 3.59 -10.99 -0.59
N LEU A 68 4.70 -11.17 0.14
CA LEU A 68 5.25 -12.51 0.43
C LEU A 68 4.32 -13.36 1.31
N LEU A 69 3.62 -12.71 2.25
CA LEU A 69 2.64 -13.35 3.12
C LEU A 69 1.40 -13.76 2.33
N HIS A 70 0.83 -12.85 1.52
CA HIS A 70 -0.38 -13.12 0.74
C HIS A 70 -0.16 -14.22 -0.33
N LEU A 71 0.96 -14.16 -1.06
CA LEU A 71 1.32 -15.14 -2.08
C LEU A 71 1.95 -16.44 -1.52
N ARG A 72 2.10 -16.54 -0.19
CA ARG A 72 2.67 -17.69 0.55
C ARG A 72 4.00 -18.19 -0.03
N LEU A 73 4.86 -17.25 -0.42
CA LEU A 73 6.12 -17.54 -1.14
C LEU A 73 7.12 -18.37 -0.32
N ARG A 74 6.96 -18.44 1.01
CA ARG A 74 7.77 -19.29 1.90
C ARG A 74 7.43 -20.77 1.80
N GLU A 75 6.15 -21.08 1.71
CA GLU A 75 5.62 -22.46 1.64
C GLU A 75 5.90 -23.07 0.26
N ARG A 76 5.98 -22.25 -0.79
CA ARG A 76 6.22 -22.67 -2.18
C ARG A 76 7.68 -22.95 -2.52
N GLN A 77 8.60 -23.00 -1.55
CA GLN A 77 10.03 -23.24 -1.84
C GLN A 77 10.35 -24.65 -2.35
N GLU A 78 9.54 -25.65 -1.99
CA GLU A 78 9.63 -27.02 -2.54
C GLU A 78 9.11 -27.11 -3.98
N HIS A 79 8.16 -26.24 -4.36
CA HIS A 79 7.52 -26.19 -5.67
C HIS A 79 7.52 -24.74 -6.21
N PRO A 80 8.71 -24.23 -6.58
CA PRO A 80 8.88 -22.83 -6.96
C PRO A 80 8.12 -22.51 -8.26
N PRO A 81 7.43 -21.37 -8.35
CA PRO A 81 6.86 -20.90 -9.60
C PRO A 81 7.95 -20.43 -10.55
N SER A 82 7.66 -20.54 -11.85
CA SER A 82 8.52 -19.97 -12.90
C SER A 82 8.62 -18.45 -12.79
N TYR A 83 9.68 -17.86 -13.37
CA TYR A 83 9.91 -16.41 -13.31
C TYR A 83 8.70 -15.57 -13.76
N SER A 84 8.06 -15.98 -14.86
CA SER A 84 6.91 -15.27 -15.44
C SER A 84 5.69 -15.31 -14.53
N GLN A 85 5.39 -16.46 -13.92
CA GLN A 85 4.34 -16.61 -12.92
C GLN A 85 4.61 -15.75 -11.69
N LEU A 86 5.82 -15.85 -11.12
CA LEU A 86 6.21 -15.09 -9.93
C LEU A 86 6.11 -13.57 -10.16
N ILE A 87 6.62 -13.06 -11.28
CA ILE A 87 6.54 -11.63 -11.62
C ILE A 87 5.10 -11.17 -11.86
N LYS A 88 4.25 -12.01 -12.46
CA LYS A 88 2.83 -11.71 -12.68
C LYS A 88 2.10 -11.58 -11.34
N GLU A 89 2.13 -12.63 -10.53
CA GLU A 89 1.46 -12.68 -9.21
C GLU A 89 1.89 -11.51 -8.31
N VAL A 90 3.20 -11.20 -8.27
CA VAL A 90 3.74 -10.08 -7.49
C VAL A 90 3.23 -8.74 -8.00
N ARG A 91 3.11 -8.54 -9.31
CA ARG A 91 2.62 -7.27 -9.89
C ARG A 91 1.14 -7.05 -9.61
N GLU A 92 0.33 -8.10 -9.77
CA GLU A 92 -1.10 -8.07 -9.46
C GLU A 92 -1.34 -7.74 -7.98
N GLU A 93 -0.55 -8.32 -7.08
CA GLU A 93 -0.62 -8.04 -5.64
C GLU A 93 -0.05 -6.65 -5.28
N GLU A 94 1.01 -6.17 -5.95
CA GLU A 94 1.50 -4.78 -5.82
C GLU A 94 0.45 -3.75 -6.25
N GLU A 95 -0.29 -4.01 -7.33
CA GLU A 95 -1.37 -3.16 -7.84
C GLU A 95 -2.59 -3.19 -6.91
N ARG A 96 -3.01 -4.36 -6.44
CA ARG A 96 -4.08 -4.51 -5.44
C ARG A 96 -3.80 -3.73 -4.16
N GLN A 97 -2.56 -3.77 -3.66
CA GLN A 97 -2.14 -3.00 -2.50
C GLN A 97 -2.02 -1.49 -2.77
N ALA A 98 -1.68 -1.08 -3.99
CA ALA A 98 -1.66 0.32 -4.38
C ALA A 98 -3.09 0.90 -4.45
N ALA A 99 -4.00 0.21 -5.14
CA ALA A 99 -5.42 0.56 -5.19
C ALA A 99 -6.05 0.62 -3.79
N SER A 100 -5.66 -0.30 -2.90
CA SER A 100 -6.11 -0.30 -1.49
C SER A 100 -5.71 0.99 -0.76
N LYS A 101 -4.44 1.39 -0.85
CA LYS A 101 -3.95 2.62 -0.20
C LYS A 101 -4.53 3.89 -0.81
N CYS A 102 -4.86 3.87 -2.11
CA CYS A 102 -5.47 5.01 -2.79
C CYS A 102 -6.89 5.29 -2.31
N TRP A 103 -7.73 4.28 -1.99
CA TRP A 103 -9.08 4.55 -1.45
C TRP A 103 -9.03 5.03 0.00
N GLU A 104 -8.11 4.48 0.81
CA GLU A 104 -7.87 4.94 2.19
C GLU A 104 -7.47 6.43 2.22
N ALA A 105 -6.55 6.84 1.34
CA ALA A 105 -6.10 8.23 1.22
C ALA A 105 -7.20 9.19 0.73
N GLN A 106 -8.16 8.73 -0.08
CA GLN A 106 -9.31 9.51 -0.54
C GLN A 106 -10.45 9.62 0.49
N THR A 107 -10.41 8.82 1.55
CA THR A 107 -11.47 8.82 2.59
C THR A 107 -11.21 9.85 3.70
N LEU A 108 -10.00 10.44 3.74
CA LEU A 108 -9.62 11.51 4.67
C LEU A 108 -9.63 12.89 4.00
N GLU A 109 -10.79 13.32 3.51
CA GLU A 109 -11.01 14.70 3.09
C GLU A 109 -10.88 15.65 4.30
N PRO A 110 -10.17 16.78 4.18
CA PRO A 110 -10.12 17.78 5.23
C PRO A 110 -11.48 18.50 5.33
N ALA A 111 -12.17 18.31 6.44
CA ALA A 111 -13.40 19.03 6.74
C ALA A 111 -13.15 20.53 6.96
N SER A 112 -13.11 21.33 5.89
CA SER A 112 -13.46 22.75 5.95
C SER A 112 -13.78 23.35 4.58
N THR A 113 -15.01 23.86 4.49
CA THR A 113 -15.50 25.03 3.73
C THR A 113 -16.68 24.69 2.83
N MET A 114 -17.87 24.57 3.43
CA MET A 114 -19.09 24.91 2.69
C MET A 114 -19.18 26.44 2.62
N PRO A 115 -19.37 27.06 1.44
CA PRO A 115 -19.73 28.47 1.37
C PRO A 115 -21.15 28.64 1.93
N LEU A 116 -21.34 29.57 2.86
CA LEU A 116 -22.68 29.96 3.30
C LEU A 116 -23.45 30.56 2.11
N PRO A 117 -24.67 30.12 1.80
CA PRO A 117 -25.51 30.82 0.84
C PRO A 117 -25.95 32.16 1.47
N MET A 118 -25.61 33.28 0.82
CA MET A 118 -26.08 34.59 1.26
C MET A 118 -27.60 34.68 1.07
N ALA A 119 -28.33 34.83 2.18
CA ALA A 119 -29.77 35.06 2.17
C ALA A 119 -30.06 36.53 1.83
N SER A 120 -30.52 36.80 0.60
CA SER A 120 -31.13 38.08 0.24
C SER A 120 -32.62 38.13 0.66
N PRO A 121 -33.15 39.29 1.07
CA PRO A 121 -34.48 39.39 1.66
C PRO A 121 -35.61 39.54 0.62
N PRO A 122 -36.81 38.98 0.88
CA PRO A 122 -38.04 39.41 0.21
C PRO A 122 -38.85 40.38 1.10
N GLN A 123 -39.17 41.55 0.56
CA GLN A 123 -40.21 42.42 1.10
C GLN A 123 -41.59 41.88 0.72
N SER A 124 -42.54 41.80 1.67
CA SER A 124 -43.91 42.36 1.56
C SER A 124 -44.84 41.90 2.70
N ARG A 125 -45.63 42.86 3.21
CA ARG A 125 -46.86 42.70 4.02
C ARG A 125 -48.07 42.68 3.05
N PRO A 126 -49.33 42.33 3.43
CA PRO A 126 -49.95 42.40 4.77
C PRO A 126 -50.64 41.06 5.17
N ASP A 127 -51.61 40.93 6.11
CA ASP A 127 -52.37 41.89 6.92
C ASP A 127 -52.77 41.32 8.31
N ALA A 128 -53.64 42.01 9.05
CA ALA A 128 -54.03 41.73 10.43
C ALA A 128 -55.26 40.81 10.60
N CYS A 129 -55.18 39.91 11.59
CA CYS A 129 -56.33 39.49 12.41
C CYS A 129 -55.86 38.88 13.74
N SER A 130 -55.93 39.69 14.79
CA SER A 130 -56.55 39.42 16.09
C SER A 130 -56.65 37.97 16.61
N LEU A 131 -56.03 37.69 17.76
CA LEU A 131 -56.71 37.66 19.08
C LEU A 131 -55.78 37.24 20.25
N LEU A 132 -55.96 37.93 21.38
CA LEU A 132 -55.79 37.46 22.78
C LEU A 132 -54.40 37.00 23.30
N GLU A 133 -53.72 37.96 23.93
CA GLU A 133 -53.06 37.84 25.26
C GLU A 133 -54.00 37.14 26.30
N PRO A 134 -53.50 36.46 27.36
CA PRO A 134 -52.72 37.16 28.39
C PRO A 134 -51.56 36.43 29.11
N LEU A 135 -50.55 37.22 29.46
CA LEU A 135 -49.89 37.33 30.77
C LEU A 135 -49.60 36.03 31.57
N THR A 136 -48.32 35.71 31.73
CA THR A 136 -47.82 34.96 32.91
C THR A 136 -46.91 35.84 33.77
N PRO A 137 -46.88 35.68 35.11
CA PRO A 137 -46.43 36.72 36.02
C PRO A 137 -44.91 36.81 36.24
N VAL A 138 -44.50 38.02 36.62
CA VAL A 138 -43.14 38.45 36.97
C VAL A 138 -42.58 37.70 38.21
N LEU A 139 -41.32 37.27 38.12
CA LEU A 139 -40.50 36.90 39.28
C LEU A 139 -40.03 38.16 40.03
N PRO A 140 -40.14 38.23 41.37
CA PRO A 140 -39.33 39.13 42.18
C PRO A 140 -38.04 38.46 42.67
N SER A 141 -36.93 39.18 42.58
CA SER A 141 -35.62 38.80 43.12
C SER A 141 -35.50 39.05 44.62
N SER A 142 -34.68 38.25 45.32
CA SER A 142 -33.69 38.63 46.37
C SER A 142 -33.11 37.34 46.96
N GLN A 143 -31.79 37.15 47.06
CA GLN A 143 -30.89 37.74 48.06
C GLN A 143 -31.39 37.51 49.49
N SER A 144 -30.61 37.17 50.52
CA SER A 144 -29.21 36.78 50.76
C SER A 144 -29.02 37.11 52.25
N VAL A 145 -28.31 36.27 53.01
CA VAL A 145 -28.12 36.33 54.48
C VAL A 145 -29.30 35.78 55.29
#